data_AF-A0A419HZV2-F1
#
_entry.id   AF-A0A419HZV2-F1
#
_cell.length_a   1.000
_cell.length_b   1.000
_cell.length_c   1.000
_cell.angle_alpha   90.00
_cell.angle_beta   90.00
_cell.angle_gamma   90.00
#
_symmetry.space_group_name_H-M   'P 1'
#
loop_
_entity.id
_entity.type
_entity.pdbx_description
1 polymer ?
#
loop_
_entity_poly.entity_id
_entity_poly.type
_entity_poly.pdbx_seq_one_letter_code
_entity_poly.pdbx_strand_id
1 'polypeptide(L)'
;MPDNDSRSGTSSGESADGSSIMIRRLLVIGAVAIASLGALAVPSSAAQTPTLTNIRTGAHEYYDRVVLDFSGAAPDRTVSYVPQIVQDGSGEPIPMPGNAFLQLGMNPAAAHDDNGNPTYTGPRLFTTPALTNVKAIALAGDFEGHLTIGISMDHKSLYSVSTLTNPTRVVIDIGH
;
A
#
# COMPACT_ATOMS: atom_id res chain seq x y z
N MET A 1 7.74 99.96 -11.59
CA MET A 1 6.67 100.38 -10.66
C MET A 1 5.34 100.28 -11.38
N PRO A 2 4.29 99.71 -10.78
CA PRO A 2 4.26 98.56 -9.87
C PRO A 2 3.31 97.44 -10.38
N ASP A 3 3.34 96.36 -9.63
CA ASP A 3 2.47 95.17 -9.67
C ASP A 3 0.99 95.49 -9.47
N ASN A 4 0.10 94.61 -9.95
CA ASN A 4 -1.10 94.24 -9.18
C ASN A 4 -1.75 92.94 -9.71
N ASP A 5 -1.38 91.84 -9.09
CA ASP A 5 -2.25 90.88 -8.38
C ASP A 5 -3.67 90.54 -8.87
N SER A 6 -3.92 89.22 -8.75
CA SER A 6 -5.08 88.59 -8.12
C SER A 6 -6.25 88.06 -8.96
N ARG A 7 -6.27 86.70 -8.97
CA ARG A 7 -7.32 85.83 -8.40
C ARG A 7 -8.25 85.06 -9.35
N SER A 8 -8.40 83.82 -8.92
CA SER A 8 -9.04 82.63 -9.46
C SER A 8 -10.57 82.59 -9.26
N GLY A 9 -11.26 82.00 -10.25
CA GLY A 9 -12.66 81.59 -10.17
C GLY A 9 -12.94 80.42 -11.13
N THR A 10 -13.73 79.46 -10.65
CA THR A 10 -13.99 78.10 -11.16
C THR A 10 -15.12 77.99 -12.19
N SER A 11 -15.03 77.04 -13.15
CA SER A 11 -16.14 76.43 -13.92
C SER A 11 -15.55 75.30 -14.79
N SER A 12 -15.84 74.00 -14.59
CA SER A 12 -16.96 73.19 -15.14
C SER A 12 -17.11 73.20 -16.67
N GLY A 13 -17.10 71.98 -17.26
CA GLY A 13 -17.31 71.63 -18.67
C GLY A 13 -16.03 71.67 -19.53
N GLU A 14 -15.81 70.93 -20.61
CA GLU A 14 -16.41 69.76 -21.27
C GLU A 14 -15.49 69.48 -22.49
N SER A 15 -15.31 68.21 -22.86
CA SER A 15 -14.96 67.70 -24.21
C SER A 15 -13.60 67.96 -24.91
N ALA A 16 -13.22 66.91 -25.65
CA ALA A 16 -12.42 66.85 -26.89
C ALA A 16 -10.90 67.13 -26.77
N ASP A 17 -10.07 66.10 -26.89
CA ASP A 17 -9.52 65.57 -28.15
C ASP A 17 -8.33 66.42 -28.66
N GLY A 18 -7.16 65.80 -28.76
CA GLY A 18 -5.98 66.44 -29.36
C GLY A 18 -4.62 66.06 -28.76
N SER A 19 -4.06 64.98 -29.30
CA SER A 19 -2.63 64.83 -29.66
C SER A 19 -1.52 65.02 -28.60
N SER A 20 -1.09 63.87 -28.07
CA SER A 20 0.30 63.36 -28.02
C SER A 20 1.48 64.34 -27.86
N ILE A 21 2.09 64.37 -26.68
CA ILE A 21 3.56 64.40 -26.54
C ILE A 21 4.05 63.76 -25.21
N MET A 22 4.92 62.75 -25.36
CA MET A 22 6.02 62.29 -24.49
C MET A 22 5.88 62.03 -22.96
N ILE A 23 5.99 60.73 -22.66
CA ILE A 23 6.84 60.06 -21.64
C ILE A 23 6.58 60.36 -20.15
N ARG A 24 6.07 59.34 -19.46
CA ARG A 24 6.62 58.83 -18.19
C ARG A 24 6.15 57.39 -17.96
N ARG A 25 7.11 56.46 -17.82
CA ARG A 25 6.87 55.09 -17.42
C ARG A 25 6.31 55.07 -15.99
N LEU A 26 5.16 54.42 -15.79
CA LEU A 26 4.90 53.71 -14.54
C LEU A 26 4.17 52.40 -14.87
N LEU A 27 4.85 51.32 -14.48
CA LEU A 27 4.43 49.94 -14.51
C LEU A 27 3.08 49.78 -13.77
N VAL A 28 2.04 49.29 -14.46
CA VAL A 28 0.91 48.65 -13.77
C VAL A 28 0.96 47.17 -14.11
N ILE A 29 1.34 46.41 -13.08
CA ILE A 29 1.36 44.96 -13.07
C ILE A 29 -0.08 44.49 -13.22
N GLY A 30 -0.42 43.92 -14.39
CA GLY A 30 -1.70 43.25 -14.57
C GLY A 30 -1.73 42.02 -13.67
N ALA A 31 -2.56 42.04 -12.63
CA ALA A 31 -2.81 40.88 -11.79
C ALA A 31 -3.43 39.76 -12.65
N VAL A 32 -2.66 38.69 -12.88
CA VAL A 32 -3.18 37.46 -13.46
C VAL A 32 -4.02 36.77 -12.38
N ALA A 33 -5.33 36.73 -12.56
CA ALA A 33 -6.20 35.89 -11.75
C ALA A 33 -5.97 34.43 -12.15
N ILE A 34 -5.22 33.69 -11.34
CA ILE A 34 -5.08 32.23 -11.49
C ILE A 34 -6.36 31.60 -10.92
N ALA A 35 -7.24 31.11 -11.80
CA ALA A 35 -8.36 30.28 -11.39
C ALA A 35 -7.82 28.97 -10.81
N SER A 36 -7.95 28.78 -9.50
CA SER A 36 -7.61 27.52 -8.84
C SER A 36 -8.72 26.51 -9.16
N LEU A 37 -8.43 25.50 -9.99
CA LEU A 37 -9.26 24.30 -10.01
C LEU A 37 -9.08 23.61 -8.65
N GLY A 38 -10.05 23.76 -7.76
CA GLY A 38 -10.09 23.00 -6.52
C GLY A 38 -10.14 21.52 -6.84
N ALA A 39 -9.05 20.80 -6.58
CA ALA A 39 -9.10 19.36 -6.54
C ALA A 39 -10.03 18.97 -5.39
N LEU A 40 -11.16 18.34 -5.69
CA LEU A 40 -11.92 17.63 -4.68
C LEU A 40 -11.01 16.53 -4.14
N ALA A 41 -10.47 16.72 -2.94
CA ALA A 41 -9.80 15.66 -2.22
C ALA A 41 -10.85 14.56 -1.99
N VAL A 42 -10.77 13.48 -2.76
CA VAL A 42 -11.50 12.26 -2.44
C VAL A 42 -10.91 11.78 -1.13
N PRO A 43 -11.69 11.64 -0.04
CA PRO A 43 -11.14 11.09 1.20
C PRO A 43 -10.59 9.71 0.88
N SER A 44 -9.27 9.55 0.99
CA SER A 44 -8.65 8.24 0.96
C SER A 44 -9.13 7.53 2.22
N SER A 45 -10.10 6.63 2.11
CA SER A 45 -10.33 5.67 3.18
C SER A 45 -9.00 4.96 3.37
N ALA A 46 -8.43 5.02 4.57
CA ALA A 46 -7.26 4.23 4.88
C ALA A 46 -7.54 2.80 4.43
N ALA A 47 -6.71 2.27 3.53
CA ALA A 47 -6.92 0.92 3.03
C ALA A 47 -6.90 -0.02 4.24
N GLN A 48 -8.00 -0.75 4.44
CA GLN A 48 -8.09 -1.68 5.56
C GLN A 48 -7.01 -2.76 5.41
N THR A 49 -6.27 -3.03 6.49
CA THR A 49 -5.25 -4.07 6.50
C THR A 49 -5.88 -5.42 6.11
N PRO A 50 -5.39 -6.11 5.07
CA PRO A 50 -5.85 -7.44 4.73
C PRO A 50 -5.66 -8.41 5.91
N THR A 51 -6.68 -9.21 6.21
CA THR A 51 -6.61 -10.18 7.32
C THR A 51 -6.67 -11.61 6.83
N LEU A 52 -5.73 -12.44 7.27
CA LEU A 52 -5.71 -13.87 7.01
C LEU A 52 -6.86 -14.52 7.77
N THR A 53 -7.68 -15.28 7.05
CA THR A 53 -8.86 -15.95 7.62
C THR A 53 -8.70 -17.47 7.64
N ASN A 54 -7.93 -18.03 6.72
CA ASN A 54 -7.72 -19.46 6.63
C ASN A 54 -6.42 -19.82 5.91
N ILE A 55 -5.90 -21.01 6.24
CA ILE A 55 -4.81 -21.65 5.52
C ILE A 55 -5.32 -23.01 5.07
N ARG A 56 -5.29 -23.26 3.76
CA ARG A 56 -5.72 -24.53 3.16
C ARG A 56 -4.59 -25.16 2.37
N THR A 57 -4.66 -26.47 2.21
CA THR A 57 -3.72 -27.22 1.38
C THR A 57 -4.44 -28.16 0.43
N GLY A 58 -3.77 -28.52 -0.66
CA GLY A 58 -4.28 -29.48 -1.64
C GLY A 58 -3.15 -30.21 -2.35
N ALA A 59 -3.28 -31.53 -2.48
CA ALA A 59 -2.38 -32.35 -3.29
C ALA A 59 -2.82 -32.31 -4.75
N HIS A 60 -1.87 -32.13 -5.65
CA HIS A 60 -2.05 -32.29 -7.10
C HIS A 60 -1.00 -33.26 -7.64
N GLU A 61 -1.15 -33.72 -8.89
CA GLU A 61 -0.27 -34.75 -9.47
C GLU A 61 1.21 -34.33 -9.55
N TYR A 62 1.49 -33.04 -9.73
CA TYR A 62 2.85 -32.52 -9.97
C TYR A 62 3.27 -31.41 -8.99
N TYR A 63 2.38 -31.00 -8.10
CA TYR A 63 2.63 -29.93 -7.14
C TYR A 63 1.75 -30.07 -5.91
N ASP A 64 2.20 -29.50 -4.81
CA ASP A 64 1.37 -29.23 -3.65
C ASP A 64 0.94 -27.76 -3.67
N ARG A 65 -0.31 -27.51 -3.27
CA ARG A 65 -0.88 -26.17 -3.19
C ARG A 65 -1.08 -25.76 -1.74
N VAL A 66 -0.62 -24.57 -1.40
CA VAL A 66 -0.96 -23.85 -0.17
C VAL A 66 -1.79 -22.62 -0.56
N VAL A 67 -2.91 -22.41 0.12
CA VAL A 67 -3.80 -21.26 -0.11
C VAL A 67 -3.98 -20.49 1.17
N LEU A 68 -3.70 -19.21 1.13
CA LEU A 68 -3.96 -18.25 2.20
C LEU A 68 -5.21 -17.45 1.81
N ASP A 69 -6.31 -17.66 2.54
CA ASP A 69 -7.57 -16.96 2.30
C ASP A 69 -7.55 -15.63 3.08
N PHE A 70 -7.87 -14.52 2.42
CA PHE A 70 -7.85 -13.19 3.02
C PHE A 70 -9.22 -12.50 2.96
N SER A 71 -9.55 -11.75 4.01
CA SER A 71 -10.50 -10.64 3.93
C SER A 71 -9.76 -9.38 3.50
N GLY A 72 -10.38 -8.58 2.63
CA GLY A 72 -9.76 -7.38 2.05
C GLY A 72 -8.98 -7.65 0.76
N ALA A 73 -8.11 -6.70 0.40
CA ALA A 73 -7.27 -6.79 -0.79
C ALA A 73 -6.17 -7.85 -0.61
N ALA A 74 -5.57 -8.32 -1.71
CA ALA A 74 -4.41 -9.19 -1.60
C ALA A 74 -3.22 -8.40 -1.05
N PRO A 75 -2.50 -8.90 -0.03
CA PRO A 75 -1.35 -8.19 0.49
C PRO A 75 -0.18 -8.21 -0.51
N ASP A 76 0.63 -7.16 -0.45
CA ASP A 76 1.98 -7.20 -0.99
C ASP A 76 2.79 -8.26 -0.25
N ARG A 77 3.68 -8.93 -0.97
CA ARG A 77 4.34 -10.14 -0.48
C ARG A 77 5.74 -10.30 -1.02
N THR A 78 6.62 -10.78 -0.16
CA THR A 78 7.96 -11.24 -0.48
C THR A 78 8.05 -12.73 -0.19
N VAL A 79 8.79 -13.43 -1.04
CA VAL A 79 8.97 -14.88 -0.93
C VAL A 79 10.45 -15.17 -1.01
N SER A 80 10.97 -15.92 -0.04
CA SER A 80 12.40 -16.19 0.03
C SER A 80 12.68 -17.55 0.62
N TYR A 81 13.65 -18.24 0.02
CA TYR A 81 14.25 -19.42 0.64
C TYR A 81 15.14 -18.97 1.80
N VAL A 82 14.97 -19.61 2.95
CA VAL A 82 15.73 -19.32 4.17
C VAL A 82 16.33 -20.60 4.75
N PRO A 83 17.42 -20.51 5.54
CA PRO A 83 18.00 -21.69 6.19
C PRO A 83 17.07 -22.35 7.22
N GLN A 84 16.18 -21.58 7.84
CA GLN A 84 15.19 -22.02 8.81
C GLN A 84 14.08 -20.96 8.94
N ILE A 85 12.88 -21.37 9.32
CA ILE A 85 11.82 -20.43 9.72
C ILE A 85 12.04 -20.04 11.18
N VAL A 86 11.95 -18.75 11.48
CA VAL A 86 12.05 -18.22 12.84
C VAL A 86 10.75 -17.51 13.22
N GLN A 87 10.44 -17.45 14.52
CA GLN A 87 9.33 -16.68 15.03
C GLN A 87 9.69 -15.20 15.06
N ASP A 88 8.82 -14.37 14.50
CA ASP A 88 9.03 -12.92 14.47
C ASP A 88 9.13 -12.35 15.90
N GLY A 89 9.92 -11.29 16.05
CA GLY A 89 10.21 -10.65 17.34
C GLY A 89 11.26 -11.38 18.17
N SER A 90 11.08 -12.70 18.41
CA SER A 90 12.02 -13.50 19.21
C SER A 90 13.26 -13.94 18.43
N GLY A 91 13.11 -14.23 17.13
CA GLY A 91 14.14 -14.84 16.30
C GLY A 91 14.38 -16.33 16.60
N GLU A 92 13.58 -16.96 17.46
CA GLU A 92 13.72 -18.38 17.79
C GLU A 92 13.29 -19.26 16.61
N PRO A 93 14.06 -20.32 16.27
CA PRO A 93 13.66 -21.26 15.22
C PRO A 93 12.34 -21.97 15.52
N ILE A 94 11.46 -22.05 14.52
CA ILE A 94 10.25 -22.88 14.60
C ILE A 94 10.63 -24.29 14.13
N PRO A 95 10.49 -25.34 14.97
CA PRO A 95 10.87 -26.70 14.60
C PRO A 95 9.87 -27.27 13.59
N MET A 96 10.26 -27.28 12.32
CA MET A 96 9.45 -27.80 11.22
C MET A 96 10.16 -28.99 10.55
N PRO A 97 9.43 -30.08 10.20
CA PRO A 97 10.01 -31.21 9.47
C PRO A 97 10.37 -30.82 8.03
N GLY A 98 11.33 -31.52 7.43
CA GLY A 98 11.77 -31.27 6.05
C GLY A 98 13.20 -30.73 5.97
N ASN A 99 13.67 -30.47 4.76
CA ASN A 99 15.05 -30.09 4.47
C ASN A 99 15.18 -28.76 3.71
N ALA A 100 14.06 -28.11 3.37
CA ALA A 100 14.04 -26.79 2.73
C ALA A 100 12.90 -25.92 3.30
N PHE A 101 13.12 -24.60 3.36
CA PHE A 101 12.20 -23.67 3.99
C PHE A 101 11.94 -22.45 3.11
N LEU A 102 10.65 -22.14 2.91
CA LEU A 102 10.18 -20.97 2.17
C LEU A 102 9.45 -20.04 3.14
N GLN A 103 9.91 -18.80 3.23
CA GLN A 103 9.27 -17.75 4.02
C GLN A 103 8.46 -16.84 3.10
N LEU A 104 7.21 -16.60 3.47
CA LEU A 104 6.30 -15.61 2.90
C LEU A 104 6.13 -14.47 3.90
N GLY A 105 6.70 -13.30 3.61
CA GLY A 105 6.43 -12.08 4.35
C GLY A 105 5.37 -11.24 3.64
N MET A 106 4.38 -10.75 4.36
CA MET A 106 3.28 -9.94 3.82
C MET A 106 3.12 -8.66 4.64
N ASN A 107 3.04 -7.52 3.95
CA ASN A 107 2.83 -6.20 4.58
C ASN A 107 2.19 -5.24 3.55
N PRO A 108 1.05 -4.60 3.87
CA PRO A 108 0.28 -4.76 5.10
C PRO A 108 -0.51 -6.08 5.09
N ALA A 109 -0.47 -6.81 6.20
CA ALA A 109 -1.30 -7.98 6.46
C ALA A 109 -1.31 -8.32 7.96
N ALA A 110 -2.41 -8.91 8.44
CA ALA A 110 -2.53 -9.40 9.81
C ALA A 110 -3.29 -10.73 9.86
N ALA A 111 -3.22 -11.44 10.98
CA ALA A 111 -4.10 -12.56 11.32
C ALA A 111 -4.99 -12.24 12.53
N HIS A 112 -5.17 -10.95 12.82
CA HIS A 112 -6.09 -10.38 13.80
C HIS A 112 -6.86 -9.18 13.20
N ASP A 113 -7.98 -8.82 13.84
CA ASP A 113 -8.75 -7.59 13.55
C ASP A 113 -8.20 -6.38 14.34
N ASP A 114 -8.77 -5.19 14.12
CA ASP A 114 -8.34 -3.95 14.78
C ASP A 114 -8.53 -3.97 16.31
N ASN A 115 -9.34 -4.89 16.85
CA ASN A 115 -9.53 -5.09 18.29
C ASN A 115 -8.57 -6.16 18.86
N GLY A 116 -7.72 -6.76 18.02
CA GLY A 116 -6.80 -7.83 18.38
C GLY A 116 -7.44 -9.21 18.43
N ASN A 117 -8.68 -9.38 17.96
CA ASN A 117 -9.30 -10.71 17.88
C ASN A 117 -8.70 -11.49 16.70
N PRO A 118 -8.37 -12.78 16.86
CA PRO A 118 -7.82 -13.57 15.77
C PRO A 118 -8.84 -13.73 14.64
N THR A 119 -8.42 -13.43 13.42
CA THR A 119 -9.19 -13.67 12.19
C THR A 119 -8.89 -15.03 11.59
N TYR A 120 -7.68 -15.55 11.80
CA TYR A 120 -7.32 -16.95 11.58
C TYR A 120 -7.37 -17.72 12.90
N THR A 121 -8.25 -18.72 12.98
CA THR A 121 -8.47 -19.54 14.19
C THR A 121 -7.88 -20.94 14.11
N GLY A 122 -7.18 -21.25 13.01
CA GLY A 122 -6.49 -22.53 12.84
C GLY A 122 -5.20 -22.64 13.64
N PRO A 123 -4.53 -23.81 13.60
CA PRO A 123 -3.26 -24.00 14.29
C PRO A 123 -2.17 -23.10 13.72
N ARG A 124 -1.30 -22.58 14.61
CA ARG A 124 -0.13 -21.78 14.21
C ARG A 124 0.98 -22.61 13.59
N LEU A 125 1.02 -23.92 13.84
CA LEU A 125 1.96 -24.87 13.23
C LEU A 125 1.23 -26.19 13.02
N PHE A 126 1.29 -26.74 11.81
CA PHE A 126 0.70 -28.04 11.52
C PHE A 126 1.45 -28.76 10.40
N THR A 127 1.42 -30.09 10.43
CA THR A 127 2.02 -30.94 9.40
C THR A 127 1.01 -31.26 8.29
N THR A 128 1.52 -31.69 7.14
CA THR A 128 0.74 -31.93 5.93
C THR A 128 1.01 -33.32 5.35
N PRO A 129 0.67 -34.40 6.07
CA PRO A 129 1.03 -35.77 5.67
C PRO A 129 0.40 -36.25 4.36
N ALA A 130 -0.64 -35.55 3.86
CA ALA A 130 -1.29 -35.85 2.59
C ALA A 130 -0.59 -35.20 1.38
N LEU A 131 0.43 -34.38 1.59
CA LEU A 131 1.18 -33.68 0.55
C LEU A 131 2.52 -34.37 0.27
N THR A 132 3.02 -34.24 -0.96
CA THR A 132 4.22 -34.96 -1.40
C THR A 132 5.49 -34.26 -0.94
N ASN A 133 5.64 -32.96 -1.25
CA ASN A 133 6.82 -32.17 -0.94
C ASN A 133 6.62 -31.27 0.28
N VAL A 134 5.49 -30.56 0.39
CA VAL A 134 5.21 -29.72 1.57
C VAL A 134 5.04 -30.60 2.81
N LYS A 135 5.73 -30.25 3.91
CA LYS A 135 5.74 -31.06 5.16
C LYS A 135 5.06 -30.37 6.32
N ALA A 136 5.22 -29.06 6.47
CA ALA A 136 4.52 -28.29 7.49
C ALA A 136 4.35 -26.82 7.07
N ILE A 137 3.39 -26.17 7.73
CA ILE A 137 3.12 -24.73 7.57
C ILE A 137 3.08 -24.10 8.96
N ALA A 138 3.69 -22.93 9.09
CA ALA A 138 3.75 -22.14 10.31
C ALA A 138 3.27 -20.70 10.08
N LEU A 139 2.45 -20.18 10.99
CA LEU A 139 2.21 -18.75 11.15
C LEU A 139 3.30 -18.21 12.09
N ALA A 140 4.38 -17.74 11.47
CA ALA A 140 5.63 -17.38 12.13
C ALA A 140 5.60 -15.99 12.77
N GLY A 141 4.73 -15.10 12.30
CA GLY A 141 4.55 -13.78 12.90
C GLY A 141 3.27 -13.10 12.45
N ASP A 142 2.74 -12.24 13.31
CA ASP A 142 1.53 -11.43 13.11
C ASP A 142 1.58 -10.24 14.07
N PHE A 143 2.24 -9.16 13.65
CA PHE A 143 2.44 -7.95 14.47
C PHE A 143 2.62 -6.72 13.58
N GLU A 144 2.12 -5.56 13.99
CA GLU A 144 2.35 -4.26 13.32
C GLU A 144 2.04 -4.24 11.81
N GLY A 145 1.09 -5.06 11.35
CA GLY A 145 0.75 -5.19 9.93
C GLY A 145 1.74 -6.04 9.12
N HIS A 146 2.64 -6.75 9.78
CA HIS A 146 3.49 -7.78 9.21
C HIS A 146 2.97 -9.17 9.56
N LEU A 147 2.69 -9.96 8.52
CA LEU A 147 2.29 -11.35 8.62
C LEU A 147 3.35 -12.23 7.95
N THR A 148 3.88 -13.20 8.69
CA THR A 148 4.89 -14.13 8.19
C THR A 148 4.37 -15.57 8.21
N ILE A 149 4.39 -16.23 7.04
CA ILE A 149 4.08 -17.65 6.89
C ILE A 149 5.35 -18.41 6.51
N GLY A 150 5.67 -19.47 7.25
CA GLY A 150 6.71 -20.42 6.92
C GLY A 150 6.14 -21.68 6.30
N ILE A 151 6.79 -22.21 5.27
CA ILE A 151 6.46 -23.48 4.64
C ILE A 151 7.73 -24.33 4.64
N SER A 152 7.67 -25.53 5.20
CA SER A 152 8.76 -26.50 5.12
C SER A 152 8.46 -27.57 4.07
N MET A 153 9.51 -28.07 3.43
CA MET A 153 9.45 -28.98 2.29
C MET A 153 10.46 -30.12 2.47
N ASP A 154 10.20 -31.25 1.82
CA ASP A 154 11.12 -32.37 1.74
C ASP A 154 12.43 -31.98 1.05
N HIS A 155 12.30 -31.24 -0.05
CA HIS A 155 13.42 -30.72 -0.82
C HIS A 155 13.05 -29.39 -1.49
N LYS A 156 14.08 -28.62 -1.87
CA LYS A 156 13.91 -27.34 -2.57
C LYS A 156 13.34 -27.59 -3.97
N SER A 157 12.25 -26.91 -4.32
CA SER A 157 11.59 -27.06 -5.63
C SER A 157 11.27 -25.71 -6.28
N LEU A 158 10.84 -25.75 -7.54
CA LEU A 158 10.24 -24.58 -8.18
C LEU A 158 8.90 -24.28 -7.51
N TYR A 159 8.62 -22.99 -7.34
CA TYR A 159 7.34 -22.53 -6.83
C TYR A 159 6.79 -21.39 -7.67
N SER A 160 5.47 -21.21 -7.63
CA SER A 160 4.80 -20.05 -8.18
C SER A 160 3.86 -19.44 -7.13
N VAL A 161 3.67 -18.11 -7.20
CA VAL A 161 2.74 -17.40 -6.33
C VAL A 161 1.80 -16.57 -7.18
N SER A 162 0.50 -16.78 -6.97
CA SER A 162 -0.56 -16.07 -7.70
C SER A 162 -1.63 -15.53 -6.75
N THR A 163 -2.45 -14.63 -7.26
CA THR A 163 -3.60 -14.07 -6.54
C THR A 163 -4.88 -14.45 -7.25
N LEU A 164 -5.86 -14.95 -6.51
CA LEU A 164 -7.24 -15.07 -6.97
C LEU A 164 -8.10 -14.07 -6.21
N THR A 165 -9.14 -13.54 -6.86
CA THR A 165 -10.12 -12.65 -6.26
C THR A 165 -11.47 -13.37 -6.10
N ASN A 166 -12.38 -12.79 -5.32
CA ASN A 166 -13.75 -13.29 -5.10
C ASN A 166 -13.86 -14.78 -4.64
N PRO A 167 -13.36 -15.17 -3.45
CA PRO A 167 -12.67 -14.36 -2.43
C PRO A 167 -11.18 -14.19 -2.70
N THR A 168 -10.56 -13.22 -2.02
CA THR A 168 -9.12 -12.93 -2.11
C THR A 168 -8.30 -14.10 -1.56
N ARG A 169 -7.38 -14.60 -2.37
CA ARG A 169 -6.52 -15.73 -2.05
C ARG A 169 -5.12 -15.49 -2.55
N VAL A 170 -4.12 -15.76 -1.72
CA VAL A 170 -2.74 -15.95 -2.16
C VAL A 170 -2.50 -17.45 -2.30
N VAL A 171 -2.17 -17.89 -3.52
CA VAL A 171 -1.98 -19.31 -3.85
C VAL A 171 -0.51 -19.54 -4.12
N ILE A 172 0.06 -20.54 -3.45
CA ILE A 172 1.44 -20.98 -3.58
C ILE A 172 1.43 -22.42 -4.09
N ASP A 173 1.96 -22.64 -5.28
CA ASP A 173 2.13 -23.98 -5.85
C ASP A 173 3.61 -24.36 -5.79
N ILE A 174 3.91 -25.53 -5.23
CA ILE A 174 5.27 -26.04 -4.98
C ILE A 174 5.42 -27.38 -5.67
N GLY A 175 6.38 -27.51 -6.59
CA GLY A 175 6.59 -28.73 -7.36
C GLY A 175 6.99 -29.93 -6.51
N HIS A 176 6.58 -31.13 -6.95
CA HIS A 176 7.04 -32.41 -6.42
C HIS A 176 8.49 -32.71 -6.74
#